data_AF-A0A168NGX6-F1
#
_entry.id   AF-A0A168NGX6-F1
#
_cell.length_a   1.000
_cell.length_b   1.000
_cell.length_c   1.000
_cell.angle_alpha   90.00
_cell.angle_beta   90.00
_cell.angle_gamma   90.00
#
_symmetry.space_group_name_H-M   'P 1'
#
loop_
_entity.id
_entity.type
_entity.pdbx_description
1 polymer ?
#
loop_
_entity_poly.entity_id
_entity_poly.type
_entity_poly.pdbx_seq_one_letter_code
_entity_poly.pdbx_strand_id
1 'polypeptide(L)'
;MISNQLLKELTGNEVKLLIYFDRRIMDKELSIPVRKITEDLNLTVGTVVKSINTLIYKNIIVKRVTGKGKNIRAYYIWNEEEIYKDC
;
A
#
# COMPACT_ATOMS: atom_id res chain seq x y z
N MET A 1 -5.62 14.02 -6.93
CA MET A 1 -5.52 13.01 -8.00
C MET A 1 -4.16 12.32 -7.86
N ILE A 2 -4.00 11.05 -8.23
CA ILE A 2 -2.68 10.39 -8.25
C ILE A 2 -1.95 10.81 -9.53
N SER A 3 -0.65 11.15 -9.47
CA SER A 3 0.14 11.53 -10.65
C SER A 3 0.04 10.49 -11.78
N ASN A 4 -0.29 10.94 -13.00
CA ASN A 4 -0.38 10.08 -14.18
C ASN A 4 0.97 9.49 -14.60
N GLN A 5 2.07 10.15 -14.24
CA GLN A 5 3.42 9.65 -14.50
C GLN A 5 3.74 8.49 -13.55
N LEU A 6 3.38 8.63 -12.27
CA LEU A 6 3.51 7.57 -11.26
C LEU A 6 2.74 6.30 -11.68
N LEU A 7 1.52 6.45 -12.20
CA LEU A 7 0.69 5.32 -12.64
C LEU A 7 1.30 4.51 -13.79
N LYS A 8 2.09 5.14 -14.67
CA LYS A 8 2.76 4.45 -15.80
C LYS A 8 3.93 3.58 -15.37
N GLU A 9 4.50 3.84 -14.20
CA GLU A 9 5.64 3.10 -13.66
C GLU A 9 5.26 1.91 -12.78
N LEU A 10 3.95 1.73 -12.55
CA LEU A 10 3.41 0.69 -11.70
C LEU A 10 2.81 -0.44 -12.53
N THR A 11 3.04 -1.66 -12.07
CA THR A 11 2.37 -2.84 -12.60
C THR A 11 0.89 -2.84 -12.21
N GLY A 12 0.08 -3.62 -12.92
CA GLY A 12 -1.34 -3.76 -12.60
C GLY A 12 -1.62 -4.25 -11.17
N ASN A 13 -0.71 -5.03 -10.58
CA ASN A 13 -0.84 -5.47 -9.18
C ASN A 13 -0.55 -4.35 -8.19
N GLU A 14 0.45 -3.51 -8.45
CA GLU A 14 0.76 -2.35 -7.61
C GLU A 14 -0.35 -1.30 -7.68
N VAL A 15 -0.94 -1.08 -8.87
CA VAL A 15 -2.11 -0.22 -9.03
C VAL A 15 -3.32 -0.78 -8.26
N LYS A 16 -3.62 -2.07 -8.37
CA LYS A 16 -4.69 -2.71 -7.58
C LYS A 16 -4.47 -2.53 -6.09
N LEU A 17 -3.24 -2.69 -5.63
CA LEU A 17 -2.87 -2.56 -4.23
C LEU A 17 -3.01 -1.10 -3.74
N LEU A 18 -2.65 -0.11 -4.57
CA LEU A 18 -2.88 1.30 -4.25
C LEU A 18 -4.36 1.64 -4.12
N ILE A 19 -5.19 1.21 -5.08
CA ILE A 19 -6.65 1.41 -5.03
C ILE A 19 -7.24 0.71 -3.80
N TYR A 20 -6.72 -0.47 -3.44
CA TYR A 20 -7.15 -1.18 -2.24
C TYR A 20 -6.83 -0.38 -0.96
N PHE A 21 -5.60 0.14 -0.83
CA PHE A 21 -5.24 0.97 0.31
C PHE A 21 -6.01 2.28 0.37
N ASP A 22 -6.25 2.93 -0.77
CA ASP A 22 -7.08 4.14 -0.88
C ASP A 22 -8.46 3.94 -0.24
N ARG A 23 -9.20 2.92 -0.68
CA ARG A 23 -10.52 2.59 -0.13
C ARG A 23 -10.47 2.33 1.37
N ARG A 24 -9.46 1.61 1.84
CA ARG A 24 -9.33 1.25 3.25
C ARG A 24 -8.97 2.44 4.14
N ILE A 25 -8.18 3.37 3.61
CA ILE A 25 -7.88 4.65 4.28
C ILE A 25 -9.16 5.49 4.39
N MET A 26 -9.98 5.56 3.34
CA MET A 26 -11.30 6.22 3.39
C MET A 26 -12.21 5.60 4.46
N ASP A 27 -12.13 4.28 4.65
CA ASP A 27 -12.85 3.54 5.70
C ASP A 27 -12.21 3.65 7.10
N LYS A 28 -11.11 4.43 7.25
CA LYS A 28 -10.30 4.55 8.48
C LYS A 28 -9.66 3.23 8.95
N GLU A 29 -9.52 2.25 8.06
CA GLU A 29 -8.89 0.96 8.31
C GLU A 29 -7.40 0.98 7.90
N LEU A 30 -6.54 1.54 8.76
CA LEU A 30 -5.11 1.74 8.43
C LEU A 30 -4.26 0.47 8.57
N SER A 31 -4.64 -0.44 9.46
CA SER A 31 -3.87 -1.65 9.79
C SER A 31 -4.53 -2.89 9.19
N ILE A 32 -4.00 -3.37 8.07
CA ILE A 32 -4.56 -4.51 7.35
C ILE A 32 -3.54 -5.65 7.31
N PRO A 33 -3.88 -6.84 7.82
CA PRO A 33 -3.02 -8.01 7.69
C PRO A 33 -2.80 -8.36 6.22
N VAL A 34 -1.55 -8.69 5.83
CA VAL A 34 -1.20 -9.11 4.46
C VAL A 34 -2.12 -10.23 3.96
N ARG A 35 -2.52 -11.14 4.84
CA ARG A 35 -3.45 -12.23 4.53
C ARG A 35 -4.83 -11.73 4.05
N LYS A 36 -5.37 -10.69 4.69
CA LYS A 36 -6.65 -10.10 4.27
C LYS A 36 -6.52 -9.43 2.90
N ILE A 37 -5.38 -8.79 2.63
CA ILE A 37 -5.07 -8.21 1.31
C ILE A 37 -5.01 -9.30 0.23
N THR A 38 -4.36 -10.44 0.52
CA THR A 38 -4.26 -11.55 -0.43
C THR A 38 -5.61 -12.16 -0.76
N GLU A 39 -6.49 -12.29 0.24
CA GLU A 39 -7.84 -12.80 0.10
C GLU A 39 -8.71 -11.82 -0.72
N ASP A 40 -8.72 -10.54 -0.35
CA ASP A 40 -9.53 -9.51 -1.02
C ASP A 40 -9.11 -9.26 -2.48
N LEU A 41 -7.82 -9.34 -2.79
CA LEU A 41 -7.29 -9.08 -4.13
C LEU A 41 -7.11 -10.35 -4.98
N ASN A 42 -7.36 -11.53 -4.41
CA ASN A 42 -7.07 -12.83 -5.02
C ASN A 42 -5.62 -12.90 -5.57
N LEU A 43 -4.66 -12.51 -4.73
CA LEU A 43 -3.22 -12.49 -5.05
C LEU A 43 -2.46 -13.39 -4.08
N THR A 44 -1.34 -13.95 -4.53
CA THR A 44 -0.45 -14.70 -3.63
C THR A 44 0.24 -13.76 -2.63
N VAL A 45 0.58 -14.27 -1.45
CA VAL A 45 1.34 -13.54 -0.43
C VAL A 45 2.63 -12.97 -1.02
N GLY A 46 3.34 -13.74 -1.86
CA GLY A 46 4.57 -13.28 -2.51
C GLY A 46 4.34 -12.08 -3.42
N THR A 47 3.26 -12.08 -4.22
CA THR A 47 2.91 -10.95 -5.08
C THR A 47 2.53 -9.71 -4.27
N VAL A 48 1.75 -9.87 -3.20
CA VAL A 48 1.35 -8.74 -2.34
C VAL A 48 2.57 -8.15 -1.64
N VAL A 49 3.43 -8.98 -1.03
CA VAL A 49 4.65 -8.52 -0.35
C VAL A 49 5.59 -7.83 -1.33
N LYS A 50 5.80 -8.39 -2.53
CA LYS A 50 6.61 -7.76 -3.58
C LYS A 50 6.07 -6.38 -3.95
N SER A 51 4.77 -6.30 -4.22
CA SER A 51 4.12 -5.04 -4.61
C SER A 51 4.20 -3.98 -3.50
N ILE A 52 3.95 -4.37 -2.24
CA ILE A 52 4.14 -3.50 -1.07
C ILE A 52 5.56 -2.96 -1.02
N ASN A 53 6.57 -3.82 -1.19
CA ASN A 53 7.96 -3.40 -1.17
C ASN A 53 8.31 -2.47 -2.34
N THR A 54 7.76 -2.68 -3.54
CA THR A 54 7.93 -1.75 -4.66
C THR A 54 7.36 -0.37 -4.31
N LEU A 55 6.14 -0.32 -3.77
CA LEU A 55 5.48 0.95 -3.42
C LEU A 55 6.23 1.70 -2.30
N ILE A 56 6.82 0.98 -1.34
CA ILE A 56 7.69 1.57 -0.31
C ILE A 56 8.99 2.08 -0.93
N TYR A 57 9.63 1.30 -1.79
CA TYR A 57 10.88 1.69 -2.46
C TYR A 57 10.71 2.93 -3.33
N LYS A 58 9.56 3.04 -4.02
CA LYS A 58 9.16 4.23 -4.79
C LYS A 58 8.67 5.38 -3.91
N ASN A 59 8.71 5.24 -2.59
CA ASN A 59 8.30 6.24 -1.61
C ASN A 59 6.82 6.66 -1.72
N ILE A 60 5.96 5.80 -2.28
CA ILE A 60 4.52 6.07 -2.48
C ILE A 60 3.73 5.79 -1.20
N ILE A 61 4.10 4.71 -0.51
CA ILE A 61 3.51 4.35 0.78
C ILE A 61 4.60 4.23 1.84
N VAL A 62 4.28 4.63 3.07
CA VAL A 62 5.16 4.46 4.21
C VAL A 62 4.60 3.34 5.08
N LYS A 63 5.43 2.34 5.36
CA LYS A 63 5.12 1.30 6.35
C LYS A 63 5.44 1.83 7.75
N ARG A 64 4.42 1.91 8.59
CA ARG A 64 4.59 2.16 10.02
C ARG A 64 4.37 0.86 10.78
N VAL A 65 5.21 0.62 11.76
CA VAL A 65 5.13 -0.57 12.61
C VAL A 65 4.91 -0.11 14.05
N THR A 66 3.87 -0.64 14.69
CA THR A 66 3.55 -0.35 16.08
C THR A 66 3.47 -1.64 16.89
N GLY A 67 3.67 -1.51 18.20
CA GLY A 67 3.60 -2.61 19.16
C GLY A 67 4.97 -3.10 19.64
N LYS A 68 4.93 -4.05 20.58
CA LYS A 68 6.10 -4.68 21.21
C LYS A 68 5.84 -6.18 21.37
N GLY A 69 6.90 -6.99 21.30
CA GLY A 69 6.81 -8.45 21.48
C GLY A 69 5.96 -9.11 20.40
N LYS A 70 4.98 -9.94 20.79
CA LYS A 70 4.12 -10.69 19.86
C LYS A 70 3.01 -9.84 19.19
N ASN A 71 2.80 -8.61 19.63
CA ASN A 71 1.72 -7.74 19.15
C ASN A 71 2.22 -6.66 18.19
N ILE A 72 2.99 -7.05 17.18
CA ILE A 72 3.47 -6.12 16.15
C ILE A 72 2.41 -5.98 15.05
N ARG A 73 2.03 -4.74 14.75
CA ARG A 73 1.10 -4.38 13.67
C ARG A 73 1.79 -3.47 12.68
N ALA A 74 1.63 -3.76 11.39
CA ALA A 74 2.05 -2.87 10.32
C ALA A 74 0.82 -2.18 9.73
N TYR A 75 0.92 -0.88 9.51
CA TYR A 75 -0.05 -0.09 8.75
C TYR A 75 0.67 0.69 7.65
N TYR A 76 -0.06 0.98 6.59
CA TYR A 76 0.47 1.65 5.41
C TYR A 76 -0.24 2.99 5.28
N ILE A 77 0.53 4.07 5.25
CA ILE A 77 0.02 5.42 5.04
C ILE A 77 0.53 5.94 3.71
N TRP A 78 -0.25 6.83 3.11
CA TRP A 78 0.17 7.58 1.95
C TRP A 78 1.37 8.47 2.26
N ASN A 79 2.30 8.54 1.33
CA ASN A 79 3.23 9.65 1.28
C ASN A 79 2.62 10.73 0.37
N GLU A 80 1.91 11.68 0.98
CA GLU A 80 1.22 12.75 0.25
C GLU A 80 2.17 13.58 -0.62
N GLU A 81 3.40 13.80 -0.17
CA GLU A 81 4.42 14.55 -0.92
C GLU A 81 4.75 13.90 -2.26
N GLU A 82 4.81 12.56 -2.32
CA GLU A 82 5.13 11.83 -3.56
C GLU A 82 3.89 11.62 -4.43
N ILE A 83 2.71 11.45 -3.82
CA ILE A 83 1.45 11.22 -4.54
C ILE A 83 0.97 12.49 -5.26
N TYR A 84 1.17 13.66 -4.66
CA TYR A 84 0.69 14.96 -5.16
C TYR A 84 1.79 15.86 -5.73
N LYS A 85 3.02 15.37 -5.87
CA LYS A 85 4.17 16.15 -6.35
C LYS A 85 3.93 16.90 -7.66
N ASP A 86 3.02 16.39 -8.50
CA ASP A 86 2.70 16.90 -9.83
C ASP A 86 1.24 17.41 -9.98
N CYS A 87 0.49 17.59 -8.88
CA CYS A 87 -0.88 18.14 -8.89
C CYS A 87 -0.89 19.63 -8.56
#